data_AF-A0ABD0WXT9-F1
#
_entry.id   AF-A0ABD0WXT9-F1
#
_cell.length_a   1.000
_cell.length_b   1.000
_cell.length_c   1.000
_cell.angle_alpha   90.00
_cell.angle_beta   90.00
_cell.angle_gamma   90.00
#
_symmetry.space_group_name_H-M   'P 1'
#
loop_
_entity.id
_entity.type
_entity.pdbx_description
1 polymer ?
#
loop_
_entity_poly.entity_id
_entity_poly.type
_entity_poly.pdbx_seq_one_letter_code
_entity_poly.pdbx_strand_id
1 'polypeptide(L)'
;MTKTCGVEAADIMAEDIPVEDYPTEIEEQLNDFETSVGVVHNMVETLISMPRNELVQKLDPLEQAKLDLMSAYTLNSLFWTYLVTQGINPKEHGIKQELERIRTYMNRIKEITERKKAARLDKDAASRFLRNALWEPAEGQSKGSPGRGHHAAGRGHHAPGRGHHTPGRGHHTPGRGHHAPGRGLQKSGRGQQKSGSGQHNV
;
A
#
# COMPACT_ATOMS: atom_id res chain seq x y z
N MET A 1 57.56 6.58 -11.47
CA MET A 1 56.98 5.24 -11.73
C MET A 1 55.57 5.19 -11.17
N THR A 2 54.58 5.53 -11.99
CA THR A 2 53.16 5.33 -11.69
C THR A 2 52.53 4.81 -12.98
N LYS A 3 52.47 3.48 -13.10
CA LYS A 3 51.74 2.78 -14.17
C LYS A 3 50.25 2.93 -13.85
N THR A 4 49.57 3.86 -14.50
CA THR A 4 48.12 3.83 -14.62
C THR A 4 47.77 2.73 -15.62
N CYS A 5 47.10 1.69 -15.12
CA CYS A 5 46.56 0.59 -15.90
C CYS A 5 45.48 1.17 -16.83
N GLY A 6 45.78 1.24 -18.13
CA GLY A 6 44.78 1.48 -19.16
C GLY A 6 43.85 0.28 -19.19
N VAL A 7 42.57 0.51 -18.92
CA VAL A 7 41.53 -0.47 -19.19
C VAL A 7 41.31 -0.41 -20.70
N GLU A 8 42.07 -1.25 -21.41
CA GLU A 8 41.92 -1.51 -22.83
C GLU A 8 40.50 -2.05 -23.02
N ALA A 9 39.63 -1.25 -23.64
CA ALA A 9 38.36 -1.71 -24.13
C ALA A 9 38.68 -2.82 -25.13
N ALA A 10 38.46 -4.06 -24.73
CA ALA A 10 38.47 -5.18 -25.64
C ALA A 10 37.31 -4.95 -26.63
N ASP A 11 37.64 -4.36 -27.77
CA ASP A 11 36.87 -4.52 -28.99
C ASP A 11 36.73 -6.03 -29.22
N ILE A 12 35.54 -6.55 -28.90
CA ILE A 12 35.12 -7.86 -29.34
C ILE A 12 34.99 -7.73 -30.85
N MET A 13 36.06 -8.12 -31.54
CA MET A 13 36.07 -8.38 -32.97
C MET A 13 34.92 -9.34 -33.26
N ALA A 14 33.85 -8.81 -33.84
CA ALA A 14 32.85 -9.60 -34.51
C ALA A 14 33.57 -10.26 -35.70
N GLU A 15 34.08 -11.47 -35.48
CA GLU A 15 34.38 -12.38 -36.57
C GLU A 15 33.08 -12.53 -37.38
N ASP A 16 33.12 -12.18 -38.67
CA ASP A 16 32.03 -12.43 -39.63
C ASP A 16 31.82 -13.94 -39.73
N ILE A 17 31.00 -14.48 -38.83
CA ILE A 17 30.47 -15.84 -38.92
C ILE A 17 29.64 -15.86 -40.22
N PRO A 18 29.92 -16.77 -41.17
CA PRO A 18 29.07 -16.92 -42.34
C PRO A 18 27.66 -17.21 -41.83
N VAL A 19 26.72 -16.32 -42.16
CA VAL A 19 25.31 -16.43 -41.79
C VAL A 19 24.76 -17.66 -42.51
N GLU A 20 24.90 -18.83 -41.90
CA GLU A 20 23.99 -19.93 -42.16
C GLU A 20 22.63 -19.41 -41.73
N ASP A 21 21.78 -19.12 -42.72
CA ASP A 21 20.40 -18.74 -42.48
C ASP A 21 19.79 -19.79 -41.55
N TYR A 22 19.32 -19.31 -40.39
CA TYR A 22 18.61 -20.15 -39.46
C TYR A 22 17.29 -20.64 -40.08
N PRO A 23 16.68 -21.72 -39.58
CA PRO A 23 15.45 -22.26 -40.15
C PRO A 23 14.32 -21.21 -40.22
N THR A 24 13.64 -21.07 -41.36
CA THR A 24 12.59 -20.04 -41.55
C THR A 24 11.43 -20.15 -40.54
N GLU A 25 11.23 -21.32 -39.95
CA GLU A 25 10.20 -21.56 -38.93
C GLU A 25 10.38 -20.73 -37.66
N ILE A 26 11.60 -20.25 -37.38
CA ILE A 26 11.89 -19.42 -36.19
C ILE A 26 12.08 -17.93 -36.53
N GLU A 27 12.00 -17.54 -37.81
CA GLU A 27 12.21 -16.15 -38.26
C GLU A 27 11.25 -15.17 -37.59
N GLU A 28 9.95 -15.51 -37.55
CA GLU A 28 8.95 -14.69 -36.88
C GLU A 28 9.25 -14.53 -35.38
N GLN A 29 9.63 -15.62 -34.71
CA GLN A 29 9.94 -15.63 -33.28
C GLN A 29 11.18 -14.79 -32.95
N LEU A 30 12.19 -14.81 -33.83
CA LEU A 30 13.40 -14.01 -33.68
C LEU A 30 13.13 -12.52 -33.91
N ASN A 31 12.34 -12.16 -34.92
CA ASN A 31 11.93 -10.78 -35.16
C ASN A 31 11.07 -10.22 -34.01
N ASP A 32 10.16 -11.03 -33.47
CA ASP A 32 9.36 -10.68 -32.30
C ASP A 32 10.24 -10.49 -31.06
N PHE A 33 11.25 -11.36 -30.86
CA PHE A 33 12.20 -11.25 -29.77
C PHE A 33 13.07 -10.00 -29.90
N GLU A 34 13.64 -9.72 -31.07
CA GLU A 34 14.43 -8.53 -31.34
C GLU A 34 13.61 -7.25 -31.09
N THR A 35 12.39 -7.20 -31.63
CA THR A 35 11.47 -6.08 -31.40
C THR A 35 11.20 -5.89 -29.90
N SER A 36 10.94 -6.98 -29.18
CA SER A 36 10.69 -6.95 -27.73
C SER A 36 11.91 -6.48 -26.94
N VAL A 37 13.12 -6.93 -27.31
CA VAL A 37 14.38 -6.50 -26.69
C VAL A 37 14.63 -5.02 -26.96
N GLY A 38 14.36 -4.54 -28.17
CA GLY A 38 14.46 -3.11 -28.52
C GLY A 38 13.53 -2.23 -27.68
N VAL A 39 12.28 -2.66 -27.47
CA VAL A 39 11.34 -1.96 -26.58
C VAL A 39 11.88 -1.89 -25.15
N VAL A 40 12.38 -3.00 -24.61
CA VAL A 40 12.92 -3.04 -23.24
C VAL A 40 14.18 -2.19 -23.13
N HIS A 41 15.06 -2.19 -24.14
CA HIS A 41 16.26 -1.37 -24.20
C HIS A 41 15.91 0.12 -24.07
N ASN A 42 14.98 0.62 -24.88
CA ASN A 42 14.54 2.01 -24.84
C ASN A 42 13.95 2.40 -23.47
N MET A 43 13.17 1.50 -22.85
CA MET A 43 12.60 1.72 -21.52
C MET A 43 13.69 1.80 -20.44
N VAL A 44 14.67 0.90 -20.48
CA VAL A 44 15.79 0.87 -19.52
C VAL A 44 16.68 2.10 -19.73
N GLU A 45 16.98 2.48 -20.97
CA GLU A 45 17.78 3.65 -21.30
C GLU A 45 17.16 4.94 -20.75
N THR A 46 15.84 5.08 -20.86
CA THR A 46 15.09 6.18 -20.25
C THR A 46 15.25 6.19 -18.73
N LEU A 47 15.18 5.02 -18.08
CA LEU A 47 15.30 4.91 -16.62
C LEU A 47 16.71 5.20 -16.11
N ILE A 48 17.76 4.76 -16.81
CA ILE A 48 19.16 5.01 -16.40
C ILE A 48 19.62 6.44 -16.71
N SER A 49 18.99 7.10 -17.68
CA SER A 49 19.27 8.51 -18.02
C SER A 49 18.88 9.48 -16.89
N MET A 50 17.99 9.06 -15.99
CA MET A 50 17.63 9.84 -14.81
C MET A 50 18.51 9.44 -13.61
N PRO A 51 19.31 10.35 -13.02
CA PRO A 51 20.16 10.01 -11.90
C PRO A 51 19.33 9.66 -10.65
N ARG A 52 19.67 8.54 -10.00
CA ARG A 52 18.96 8.02 -8.82
C ARG A 52 18.80 9.05 -7.69
N ASN A 53 19.79 9.93 -7.51
CA ASN A 53 19.76 10.96 -6.47
C ASN A 53 18.61 11.96 -6.66
N GLU A 54 18.28 12.33 -7.90
CA GLU A 54 17.16 13.23 -8.19
C GLU A 54 15.81 12.55 -7.97
N LEU A 55 15.76 11.24 -8.22
CA LEU A 55 14.54 10.46 -8.07
C LEU A 55 14.21 10.21 -6.60
N VAL A 56 15.23 9.94 -5.77
CA VAL A 56 15.09 9.75 -4.32
C VAL A 56 14.61 11.01 -3.61
N GLN A 57 14.97 12.20 -4.10
CA GLN A 57 14.50 13.46 -3.53
C GLN A 57 13.01 13.75 -3.79
N LYS A 58 12.43 13.15 -4.82
CA LYS A 58 11.05 13.44 -5.26
C LYS A 58 10.02 12.40 -4.79
N LEU A 59 10.47 11.22 -4.36
CA LEU A 59 9.62 10.08 -4.04
C LEU A 59 9.46 9.89 -2.53
N ASP A 60 8.29 9.42 -2.11
CA ASP A 60 8.11 8.97 -0.73
C ASP A 60 8.92 7.67 -0.46
N PRO A 61 9.25 7.33 0.80
CA PRO A 61 10.02 6.13 1.09
C PRO A 61 9.38 4.82 0.58
N LEU A 62 8.06 4.81 0.41
CA LEU A 62 7.33 3.62 -0.07
C LEU A 62 7.41 3.49 -1.60
N GLU A 63 7.35 4.59 -2.33
CA GLU A 63 7.54 4.71 -3.77
C GLU A 63 8.98 4.37 -4.14
N GLN A 64 9.95 4.85 -3.37
CA GLN A 64 11.36 4.47 -3.54
C GLN A 64 11.55 2.95 -3.40
N ALA A 65 10.96 2.33 -2.37
CA ALA A 65 11.04 0.88 -2.19
C ALA A 65 10.37 0.10 -3.33
N LYS A 66 9.25 0.61 -3.88
CA LYS A 66 8.60 0.01 -5.06
C LYS A 66 9.49 0.09 -6.28
N LEU A 67 10.09 1.25 -6.53
CA LEU A 67 10.97 1.47 -7.66
C LEU A 67 12.20 0.55 -7.57
N ASP A 68 12.89 0.54 -6.43
CA ASP A 68 14.07 -0.32 -6.21
C ASP A 68 13.73 -1.81 -6.41
N LEU A 69 12.55 -2.24 -5.94
CA LEU A 69 12.07 -3.60 -6.14
C LEU A 69 11.77 -3.89 -7.61
N MET A 70 11.17 -2.95 -8.33
CA MET A 70 10.92 -3.08 -9.77
C MET A 70 12.22 -3.17 -10.54
N SER A 71 13.22 -2.33 -10.26
CA SER A 71 14.54 -2.40 -10.88
C SER A 71 15.21 -3.76 -10.64
N ALA A 72 15.15 -4.28 -9.40
CA ALA A 72 15.68 -5.61 -9.09
C ALA A 72 14.94 -6.72 -9.84
N TYR A 73 13.60 -6.63 -9.96
CA TYR A 73 12.81 -7.59 -10.72
C TYR A 73 13.14 -7.57 -12.21
N THR A 74 13.25 -6.38 -12.80
CA THR A 74 13.60 -6.22 -14.22
C THR A 74 14.98 -6.82 -14.51
N LEU A 75 15.99 -6.49 -13.70
CA LEU A 75 17.35 -7.04 -13.86
C LEU A 75 17.37 -8.57 -13.78
N ASN A 76 16.69 -9.14 -12.78
CA ASN A 76 16.62 -10.60 -12.62
C ASN A 76 15.81 -11.27 -13.74
N SER A 77 14.78 -10.61 -14.27
CA SER A 77 14.00 -11.09 -15.42
C SER A 77 14.82 -11.08 -16.71
N LEU A 78 15.61 -10.03 -16.94
CA LEU A 78 16.54 -9.96 -18.06
C LEU A 78 17.62 -11.04 -17.96
N PHE A 79 18.14 -11.26 -16.75
CA PHE A 79 19.11 -12.32 -16.52
C PHE A 79 18.51 -13.71 -16.71
N TRP A 80 17.24 -13.93 -16.35
CA TRP A 80 16.52 -15.16 -16.67
C TRP A 80 16.46 -15.39 -18.18
N THR A 81 16.08 -14.37 -18.95
CA THR A 81 16.06 -14.45 -20.42
C THR A 81 17.45 -14.77 -20.97
N TYR A 82 18.50 -14.11 -20.48
CA TYR A 82 19.88 -14.41 -20.86
C TYR A 82 20.27 -15.86 -20.61
N LEU A 83 19.92 -16.45 -19.47
CA LEU A 83 20.20 -17.87 -19.21
C LEU A 83 19.50 -18.79 -20.22
N VAL A 84 18.25 -18.46 -20.58
CA VAL A 84 17.51 -19.20 -21.61
C VAL A 84 18.24 -19.14 -22.96
N THR A 85 18.80 -17.98 -23.35
CA THR A 85 19.53 -17.86 -24.62
C THR A 85 20.87 -18.61 -24.61
N GLN A 86 21.48 -18.80 -23.45
CA GLN A 86 22.68 -19.65 -23.29
C GLN A 86 22.34 -21.15 -23.21
N GLY A 87 21.06 -21.53 -23.31
CA GLY A 87 20.62 -22.93 -23.16
C GLY A 87 20.67 -23.45 -21.73
N ILE A 88 20.86 -22.58 -20.74
CA ILE A 88 20.90 -22.93 -19.31
C ILE A 88 19.47 -22.89 -18.76
N ASN A 89 19.01 -23.98 -18.14
CA ASN A 89 17.69 -24.03 -17.52
C ASN A 89 17.63 -23.10 -16.28
N PRO A 90 16.88 -21.98 -16.32
CA PRO A 90 16.91 -21.02 -15.22
C PRO A 90 16.24 -21.54 -13.94
N LYS A 91 15.44 -22.62 -14.03
CA LYS A 91 14.81 -23.26 -12.87
C LYS A 91 15.81 -24.02 -11.99
N GLU A 92 16.93 -24.43 -12.57
CA GLU A 92 18.03 -25.10 -11.88
C GLU A 92 19.11 -24.11 -11.42
N HIS A 93 19.07 -22.89 -11.95
CA HIS A 93 19.96 -21.80 -11.57
C HIS A 93 19.50 -21.07 -10.30
N GLY A 94 20.44 -20.48 -9.55
CA GLY A 94 20.16 -19.71 -8.32
C GLY A 94 19.23 -18.50 -8.51
N ILE A 95 19.02 -18.06 -9.76
CA ILE A 95 18.12 -16.96 -10.12
C ILE A 95 16.68 -17.20 -9.65
N LYS A 96 16.24 -18.46 -9.57
CA LYS A 96 14.93 -18.82 -9.02
C LYS A 96 14.77 -18.35 -7.57
N GLN A 97 15.83 -18.43 -6.76
CA GLN A 97 15.80 -17.97 -5.36
C GLN A 97 15.70 -16.45 -5.29
N GLU A 98 16.38 -15.73 -6.18
CA GLU A 98 16.30 -14.27 -6.28
C GLU A 98 14.88 -13.79 -6.66
N LEU A 99 14.21 -14.49 -7.59
CA LEU A 99 12.81 -14.22 -7.91
C LEU A 99 11.85 -14.47 -6.75
N GLU A 100 12.07 -15.53 -5.96
CA GLU A 100 11.28 -15.74 -4.74
C GLU A 100 11.55 -14.67 -3.69
N ARG A 101 12.81 -14.25 -3.54
CA ARG A 101 13.18 -13.14 -2.67
C ARG A 101 12.47 -11.84 -3.05
N ILE A 102 12.41 -11.53 -4.34
CA ILE A 102 11.65 -10.39 -4.88
C ILE A 102 10.16 -10.53 -4.54
N ARG A 103 9.57 -11.71 -4.73
CA ARG A 103 8.15 -11.96 -4.40
C ARG A 103 7.86 -11.72 -2.92
N THR A 104 8.74 -12.18 -2.02
CA THR A 104 8.64 -11.90 -0.59
C THR A 104 8.62 -10.39 -0.30
N TYR A 105 9.54 -9.63 -0.90
CA TYR A 105 9.57 -8.17 -0.72
C TYR A 105 8.36 -7.47 -1.34
N MET A 106 7.84 -7.97 -2.47
CA MET A 106 6.62 -7.43 -3.08
C MET A 106 5.40 -7.61 -2.17
N ASN A 107 5.27 -8.78 -1.54
CA ASN A 107 4.24 -9.01 -0.53
C ASN A 107 4.43 -8.10 0.69
N ARG A 108 5.67 -7.87 1.11
CA ARG A 108 5.96 -6.94 2.22
C ARG A 108 5.52 -5.50 1.91
N ILE A 109 5.76 -5.02 0.68
CA ILE A 109 5.28 -3.70 0.23
C ILE A 109 3.75 -3.64 0.23
N LYS A 110 3.07 -4.70 -0.24
CA LYS A 110 1.60 -4.79 -0.22
C LYS A 110 1.06 -4.71 1.21
N GLU A 111 1.60 -5.50 2.14
CA GLU A 111 1.22 -5.46 3.56
C GLU A 111 1.40 -4.06 4.17
N ILE A 112 2.53 -3.39 3.90
CA ILE A 112 2.78 -2.02 4.40
C ILE A 112 1.74 -1.05 3.82
N THR A 113 1.45 -1.17 2.53
CA THR A 113 0.48 -0.31 1.84
C THR A 113 -0.94 -0.52 2.38
N GLU A 114 -1.34 -1.76 2.63
CA GLU A 114 -2.65 -2.10 3.19
C GLU A 114 -2.77 -1.67 4.65
N ARG A 115 -1.73 -1.87 5.47
CA ARG A 115 -1.69 -1.36 6.85
C ARG A 115 -1.79 0.16 6.92
N LYS A 116 -1.22 0.88 5.95
CA LYS A 116 -1.38 2.34 5.83
C LYS A 116 -2.82 2.74 5.53
N LYS A 117 -3.56 1.92 4.76
CA LYS A 117 -4.97 2.15 4.39
C LYS A 117 -5.98 1.62 5.43
N ALA A 118 -5.56 0.72 6.32
CA ALA A 118 -6.44 0.07 7.28
C ALA A 118 -7.02 1.07 8.29
N ALA A 119 -8.30 0.88 8.63
CA ALA A 119 -8.97 1.66 9.66
C ALA A 119 -8.23 1.51 11.01
N ARG A 120 -7.98 2.64 11.67
CA ARG A 120 -7.35 2.66 13.00
C ARG A 120 -8.43 2.77 14.06
N LEU A 121 -8.29 1.97 15.12
CA LEU A 121 -9.17 2.06 16.28
C LEU A 121 -8.93 3.39 17.01
N ASP A 122 -10.01 4.11 17.29
CA ASP A 122 -9.96 5.31 18.12
C ASP A 122 -9.76 4.88 19.59
N LYS A 123 -8.51 5.01 20.04
CA LYS A 123 -8.09 4.65 21.40
C LYS A 123 -8.77 5.52 22.45
N ASP A 124 -9.10 6.77 22.13
CA ASP A 124 -9.77 7.68 23.06
C ASP A 124 -11.24 7.30 23.21
N ALA A 125 -11.93 7.04 22.09
CA ALA A 125 -13.31 6.55 22.12
C ALA A 125 -13.43 5.20 22.87
N ALA A 126 -12.52 4.25 22.61
CA ALA A 126 -12.48 2.99 23.34
C ALA A 126 -12.26 3.18 24.86
N SER A 127 -11.40 4.13 25.24
CA SER A 127 -11.16 4.48 26.65
C SER A 127 -12.40 5.10 27.31
N ARG A 128 -13.17 5.91 26.58
CA ARG A 128 -14.45 6.46 27.07
C ARG A 128 -15.48 5.35 27.31
N PHE A 129 -15.59 4.38 26.41
CA PHE A 129 -16.49 3.25 26.59
C PHE A 129 -16.12 2.42 27.82
N LEU A 130 -14.83 2.13 28.02
CA LEU A 130 -14.35 1.42 29.21
C LEU A 130 -14.63 2.20 30.51
N ARG A 131 -14.34 3.50 30.54
CA ARG A 131 -14.57 4.34 31.72
C ARG A 131 -16.06 4.42 32.10
N ASN A 132 -16.94 4.49 31.09
CA ASN A 132 -18.38 4.51 31.31
C ASN A 132 -18.91 3.13 31.74
N ALA A 133 -18.37 2.05 31.20
CA ALA A 133 -18.80 0.68 31.52
C ALA A 133 -18.34 0.21 32.92
N LEU A 134 -17.22 0.74 33.42
CA LEU A 134 -16.67 0.44 34.76
C LEU A 134 -17.07 1.48 35.81
N TRP A 135 -17.97 2.41 35.48
CA TRP A 135 -18.46 3.39 36.42
C TRP A 135 -19.51 2.76 37.34
N GLU A 136 -19.11 2.44 38.57
CA GLU A 136 -20.04 2.14 39.65
C GLU A 136 -20.46 3.44 40.36
N PRO A 137 -21.77 3.76 40.45
CA PRO A 137 -22.20 4.79 41.39
C PRO A 137 -21.91 4.29 42.80
N ALA A 138 -21.16 5.06 43.58
CA ALA A 138 -20.94 4.74 44.99
C ALA A 138 -22.30 4.71 45.71
N GLU A 139 -22.81 3.51 45.97
CA GLU A 139 -23.89 3.26 46.92
C GLU A 139 -23.43 3.73 48.31
N GLY A 140 -24.13 4.72 48.86
CA GLY A 140 -24.05 5.05 50.28
C GLY A 140 -23.35 6.37 50.63
N GLN A 141 -24.07 7.49 50.46
CA GLN A 141 -24.11 8.54 51.49
C GLN A 141 -25.48 9.23 51.45
N SER A 142 -26.46 8.57 52.07
CA SER A 142 -27.61 9.25 52.64
C SER A 142 -27.12 10.16 53.78
N LYS A 143 -26.98 11.46 53.51
CA LYS A 143 -26.89 12.48 54.57
C LYS A 143 -28.12 13.39 54.52
N GLY A 144 -29.06 13.05 55.41
CA GLY A 144 -29.74 13.96 56.34
C GLY A 144 -30.38 15.24 55.82
N SER A 145 -31.70 15.31 55.98
CA SER A 145 -32.60 16.47 56.03
C SER A 145 -31.96 17.87 56.20
N PRO A 146 -32.43 18.90 55.47
CA PRO A 146 -32.07 20.28 55.78
C PRO A 146 -32.84 20.74 57.02
N GLY A 147 -32.14 20.75 58.16
CA GLY A 147 -32.57 21.41 59.38
C GLY A 147 -32.63 22.93 59.18
N ARG A 148 -33.82 23.47 59.44
CA ARG A 148 -34.18 24.89 59.48
C ARG A 148 -33.30 25.62 60.51
N GLY A 149 -32.55 26.63 60.06
CA GLY A 149 -31.76 27.52 60.93
C GLY A 149 -31.69 28.92 60.33
N HIS A 150 -32.47 29.84 60.89
CA HIS A 150 -32.44 31.26 60.59
C HIS A 150 -31.21 31.90 61.24
N HIS A 151 -30.34 32.56 60.47
CA HIS A 151 -29.58 33.73 60.95
C HIS A 151 -29.47 34.76 59.83
N ALA A 152 -29.96 35.96 60.15
CA ALA A 152 -30.00 37.14 59.32
C ALA A 152 -28.75 38.03 59.52
N ALA A 153 -28.63 39.01 58.63
CA ALA A 153 -27.65 40.10 58.53
C ALA A 153 -26.29 39.67 57.94
N GLY A 154 -25.79 40.24 56.83
CA GLY A 154 -26.10 41.51 56.20
C GLY A 154 -24.81 42.34 56.13
N ARG A 155 -24.51 42.86 54.93
CA ARG A 155 -23.53 43.92 54.61
C ARG A 155 -22.12 43.47 54.17
N GLY A 156 -22.01 43.10 52.90
CA GLY A 156 -20.80 43.23 52.10
C GLY A 156 -21.07 44.17 50.92
N HIS A 157 -20.43 45.34 50.93
CA HIS A 157 -20.48 46.31 49.83
C HIS A 157 -19.60 45.81 48.67
N HIS A 158 -20.18 45.55 47.50
CA HIS A 158 -19.44 45.43 46.24
C HIS A 158 -19.96 46.44 45.22
N ALA A 159 -19.03 47.26 44.71
CA ALA A 159 -19.27 48.25 43.66
C ALA A 159 -19.50 47.55 42.30
N PRO A 160 -20.45 48.01 41.47
CA PRO A 160 -20.64 47.47 40.13
C PRO A 160 -19.71 48.16 39.13
N GLY A 161 -18.76 47.40 38.58
CA GLY A 161 -18.05 47.77 37.36
C GLY A 161 -18.98 47.67 36.15
N ARG A 162 -19.31 48.83 35.59
CA ARG A 162 -20.13 49.02 34.38
C ARG A 162 -19.33 48.61 33.13
N GLY A 163 -19.74 47.54 32.46
CA GLY A 163 -19.24 47.12 31.15
C GLY A 163 -20.39 46.79 30.20
N HIS A 164 -20.46 47.54 29.11
CA HIS A 164 -21.60 47.66 28.21
C HIS A 164 -21.46 46.67 27.01
N HIS A 165 -22.30 45.63 26.96
CA HIS A 165 -22.92 44.97 25.78
C HIS A 165 -22.32 45.16 24.37
N THR A 166 -22.01 44.02 23.73
CA THR A 166 -22.61 43.57 22.44
C THR A 166 -22.52 42.04 22.32
N PRO A 167 -23.64 41.28 22.18
CA PRO A 167 -23.58 39.89 21.73
C PRO A 167 -23.68 39.78 20.20
N GLY A 168 -22.69 39.16 19.59
CA GLY A 168 -22.67 38.79 18.17
C GLY A 168 -23.69 37.69 17.88
N ARG A 169 -24.59 38.00 16.95
CA ARG A 169 -25.62 37.17 16.35
C ARG A 169 -25.00 36.00 15.57
N GLY A 170 -25.27 34.77 16.00
CA GLY A 170 -25.01 33.53 15.25
C GLY A 170 -26.25 32.63 15.29
N HIS A 171 -26.86 32.45 14.13
CA HIS A 171 -28.13 31.78 13.90
C HIS A 171 -28.10 30.28 14.23
N HIS A 172 -29.28 29.78 14.57
CA HIS A 172 -29.56 28.40 14.97
C HIS A 172 -30.03 27.61 13.74
N THR A 173 -29.55 26.36 13.61
CA THR A 173 -30.29 25.29 12.94
C THR A 173 -30.06 23.97 13.71
N PRO A 174 -31.12 23.33 14.24
CA PRO A 174 -31.01 21.99 14.81
C PRO A 174 -31.39 20.94 13.75
N GLY A 175 -30.41 20.17 13.30
CA GLY A 175 -30.61 18.99 12.44
C GLY A 175 -30.63 17.71 13.27
N ARG A 176 -31.84 17.29 13.65
CA ARG A 176 -32.21 16.06 14.36
C ARG A 176 -31.90 14.80 13.54
N GLY A 177 -31.28 13.79 14.16
CA GLY A 177 -31.13 12.46 13.56
C GLY A 177 -30.70 11.40 14.59
N HIS A 178 -31.65 10.90 15.38
CA HIS A 178 -31.52 9.64 16.11
C HIS A 178 -32.45 8.62 15.44
N HIS A 179 -31.88 7.51 14.92
CA HIS A 179 -32.37 6.14 15.12
C HIS A 179 -31.51 5.13 14.34
N ALA A 180 -30.95 4.17 15.06
CA ALA A 180 -30.54 2.84 14.58
C ALA A 180 -31.58 1.81 15.12
N PRO A 181 -31.44 0.49 14.89
CA PRO A 181 -31.17 -0.27 13.66
C PRO A 181 -32.28 -1.32 13.38
N GLY A 182 -32.32 -1.88 12.15
CA GLY A 182 -33.20 -2.99 11.78
C GLY A 182 -32.43 -4.16 11.17
N ARG A 183 -32.44 -5.29 11.87
CA ARG A 183 -31.77 -6.57 11.57
C ARG A 183 -32.67 -7.41 10.65
N GLY A 184 -32.13 -8.01 9.59
CA GLY A 184 -32.89 -8.91 8.71
C GLY A 184 -31.99 -9.85 7.91
N LEU A 185 -31.96 -11.11 8.32
CA LEU A 185 -31.23 -12.26 7.80
C LEU A 185 -31.95 -12.82 6.55
N GLN A 186 -31.24 -13.22 5.48
CA GLN A 186 -31.38 -14.56 4.85
C GLN A 186 -30.53 -14.71 3.57
N LYS A 187 -29.76 -15.80 3.56
CA LYS A 187 -29.12 -16.40 2.38
C LYS A 187 -30.12 -17.36 1.72
N SER A 188 -30.22 -17.35 0.39
CA SER A 188 -30.59 -18.52 -0.42
C SER A 188 -30.16 -18.35 -1.90
N GLY A 189 -28.92 -18.71 -2.21
CA GLY A 189 -28.49 -18.96 -3.59
C GLY A 189 -28.68 -20.46 -3.89
N ARG A 190 -29.78 -20.83 -4.56
CA ARG A 190 -30.08 -22.20 -4.98
C ARG A 190 -29.97 -22.32 -6.50
N GLY A 191 -28.97 -23.10 -6.94
CA GLY A 191 -28.98 -24.02 -8.09
C GLY A 191 -29.33 -23.48 -9.48
N GLN A 192 -28.32 -23.30 -10.33
CA GLN A 192 -28.47 -23.52 -11.78
C GLN A 192 -28.09 -24.96 -12.12
N GLN A 193 -29.08 -25.71 -12.57
CA GLN A 193 -28.91 -26.97 -13.30
C GLN A 193 -28.45 -26.64 -14.73
N LYS A 194 -27.37 -27.29 -15.19
CA LYS A 194 -27.16 -27.56 -16.61
C LYS A 194 -27.01 -29.07 -16.79
N SER A 195 -28.05 -29.68 -17.31
CA SER A 195 -28.08 -31.02 -17.88
C SER A 195 -27.42 -30.97 -19.26
N GLY A 196 -26.24 -31.57 -19.39
CA GLY A 196 -25.62 -31.91 -20.66
C GLY A 196 -25.63 -33.43 -20.80
N SER A 197 -26.59 -33.94 -21.57
CA SER A 197 -26.77 -35.34 -21.92
C SER A 197 -25.62 -35.85 -22.77
N GLY A 198 -24.93 -36.90 -22.30
CA GLY A 198 -24.09 -37.74 -23.14
C GLY A 198 -24.95 -38.54 -24.11
N GLN A 199 -24.58 -38.52 -25.39
CA GLN A 199 -25.04 -39.48 -26.38
C GLN A 199 -23.90 -40.44 -26.68
N HIS A 200 -24.17 -41.72 -26.43
CA HIS A 200 -23.49 -42.83 -27.06
C HIS A 200 -23.68 -42.74 -28.57
N ASN A 201 -22.62 -43.02 -29.32
CA ASN A 201 -22.77 -43.84 -30.53
C ASN A 201 -21.51 -44.67 -30.75
N VAL A 202 -21.78 -45.90 -31.16
CA VAL A 202 -20.95 -47.03 -31.62
C VAL A 202 -19.52 -46.70 -32.07
#